data_AF-A0A0F6QXU0-F1
#
_entry.id   AF-A0A0F6QXU0-F1
#
_cell.length_a   1.000
_cell.length_b   1.000
_cell.length_c   1.000
_cell.angle_alpha   90.00
_cell.angle_beta   90.00
_cell.angle_gamma   90.00
#
_symmetry.space_group_name_H-M   'P 1'
#
loop_
_entity.id
_entity.type
_entity.pdbx_description
1 polymer ?
#
loop_
_entity_poly.entity_id
_entity_poly.type
_entity_poly.pdbx_seq_one_letter_code
_entity_poly.pdbx_strand_id
1 'polypeptide(L)'
;MYLLVMLRTPKPRLTPSNYPRMQQWSPLHYTMLTLAIVACGVFTVVAKRLRGKPKEAYYRAMVGWVLLITGTAWTIISLDPKQFDVRESLPLHLCDVLRPILAVGLITGNESALSLSYYWGVLLNPQAIITPDVIYYFEPRWVRNLTYWFFHIVALAIPVALTFGSGYRPTWGGYRQAVGITSIWMAVTMWVNKKTDGNYGFLNHAPGSPSIIDIFGPWPIYIIQEVIGVAISWAGLTWPWETERGRKGTTLVGPRGLLRKLIR
;
A
#
# COMPACT_ATOMS: atom_id res chain seq x y z
N MET A 1 16.67 -7.85 -47.88
CA MET A 1 16.90 -6.43 -47.55
C MET A 1 16.47 -6.23 -46.10
N TYR A 2 17.45 -6.11 -45.22
CA TYR A 2 17.28 -6.08 -43.76
C TYR A 2 16.46 -4.86 -43.33
N LEU A 3 15.27 -5.09 -42.76
CA LEU A 3 14.62 -4.08 -41.92
C LEU A 3 14.84 -4.48 -40.46
N LEU A 4 16.05 -4.19 -39.99
CA LEU A 4 16.33 -4.07 -38.56
C LEU A 4 15.42 -2.96 -38.02
N VAL A 5 14.25 -3.34 -37.53
CA VAL A 5 13.52 -2.54 -36.57
C VAL A 5 14.44 -2.45 -35.35
N MET A 6 15.20 -1.36 -35.26
CA MET A 6 15.80 -0.94 -34.01
C MET A 6 14.64 -0.80 -33.01
N LEU A 7 14.41 -1.85 -32.23
CA LEU A 7 13.77 -1.74 -30.93
C LEU A 7 14.69 -0.85 -30.10
N ARG A 8 14.59 0.47 -30.28
CA ARG A 8 14.99 1.41 -29.25
C ARG A 8 14.17 0.98 -28.04
N THR A 9 14.81 0.30 -27.11
CA THR A 9 14.20 0.05 -25.80
C THR A 9 13.72 1.40 -25.32
N PRO A 10 12.41 1.59 -25.05
CA PRO A 10 11.95 2.83 -24.42
C PRO A 10 12.82 3.02 -23.18
N LYS A 11 13.60 4.11 -23.17
CA LYS A 11 14.35 4.47 -21.97
C LYS A 11 13.30 4.93 -20.97
N PRO A 12 13.34 4.46 -19.71
CA PRO A 12 12.46 4.97 -18.68
C PRO A 12 12.47 6.49 -18.64
N ARG A 13 11.31 7.07 -18.36
CA ARG A 13 11.18 8.49 -18.12
C ARG A 13 12.08 8.86 -16.97
N LEU A 14 12.84 9.93 -17.14
CA LEU A 14 13.78 10.41 -16.13
C LEU A 14 13.21 11.61 -15.36
N THR A 15 12.04 12.10 -15.76
CA THR A 15 11.39 13.29 -15.21
C THR A 15 9.91 13.02 -14.89
N PRO A 16 9.31 13.66 -13.89
CA PRO A 16 7.89 13.55 -13.58
C PRO A 16 6.96 13.91 -14.76
N SER A 17 5.70 13.46 -14.69
CA SER A 17 4.66 13.87 -15.65
C SER A 17 4.24 15.32 -15.47
N ASN A 18 3.79 15.95 -16.56
CA ASN A 18 3.38 17.35 -16.63
C ASN A 18 1.92 17.59 -16.20
N TYR A 19 1.23 16.56 -15.73
CA TYR A 19 -0.13 16.69 -15.23
C TYR A 19 -0.17 17.57 -13.97
N PRO A 20 -1.26 18.34 -13.77
CA PRO A 20 -1.50 19.03 -12.50
C PRO A 20 -1.52 18.06 -11.34
N ARG A 21 -1.08 18.52 -10.17
CA ARG A 21 -0.98 17.72 -8.95
C ARG A 21 -1.74 18.35 -7.81
N MET A 22 -2.11 17.54 -6.82
CA MET A 22 -2.59 18.07 -5.55
C MET A 22 -1.49 18.89 -4.87
N GLN A 23 -1.84 20.08 -4.37
CA GLN A 23 -0.94 20.88 -3.55
C GLN A 23 -0.80 20.24 -2.16
N GLN A 24 0.44 19.86 -1.82
CA GLN A 24 0.80 19.41 -0.47
C GLN A 24 0.68 20.56 0.54
N TRP A 25 0.42 20.22 1.79
CA TRP A 25 0.33 21.15 2.93
C TRP A 25 -0.75 22.24 2.78
N SER A 26 -1.72 22.01 1.90
CA SER A 26 -2.93 22.83 1.77
C SER A 26 -3.96 22.52 2.87
N PRO A 27 -4.99 23.37 3.09
CA PRO A 27 -6.08 23.06 4.02
C PRO A 27 -6.77 21.71 3.73
N LEU A 28 -6.88 21.35 2.45
CA LEU A 28 -7.37 20.04 2.02
C LEU A 28 -6.44 18.92 2.50
N HIS A 29 -5.12 19.08 2.33
CA HIS A 29 -4.14 18.10 2.79
C HIS A 29 -4.23 17.88 4.31
N TYR A 30 -4.22 18.96 5.10
CA TYR A 30 -4.36 18.86 6.55
C TYR A 30 -5.67 18.21 6.98
N THR A 31 -6.78 18.53 6.31
CA THR A 31 -8.07 17.87 6.55
C THR A 31 -7.98 16.36 6.34
N MET A 32 -7.35 15.92 5.23
CA MET A 32 -7.20 14.50 4.94
C MET A 32 -6.25 13.78 5.91
N LEU A 33 -5.19 14.43 6.38
CA LEU A 33 -4.33 13.92 7.45
C LEU A 33 -5.11 13.73 8.75
N THR A 34 -5.94 14.71 9.14
CA THR A 34 -6.82 14.60 10.31
C THR A 34 -7.80 13.44 10.15
N LEU A 35 -8.44 13.30 8.98
CA LEU A 35 -9.34 12.19 8.69
C LEU A 35 -8.62 10.84 8.76
N ALA A 36 -7.38 10.74 8.30
CA ALA A 36 -6.58 9.52 8.41
C ALA A 36 -6.35 9.12 9.87
N ILE A 37 -5.98 10.07 10.73
CA ILE A 37 -5.77 9.84 12.17
C ILE A 37 -7.08 9.43 12.86
N VAL A 38 -8.16 10.16 12.59
CA VAL A 38 -9.49 9.86 13.14
C VAL A 38 -9.95 8.47 12.69
N ALA A 39 -9.77 8.12 11.42
CA ALA A 39 -10.10 6.79 10.90
C ALA A 39 -9.29 5.70 11.60
N CYS A 40 -7.97 5.88 11.79
CA CYS A 40 -7.15 4.93 12.55
C CYS A 40 -7.71 4.71 13.97
N GLY A 41 -8.08 5.78 14.66
CA GLY A 41 -8.68 5.71 16.00
C GLY A 41 -10.02 4.99 16.01
N VAL A 42 -10.95 5.40 15.14
CA VAL A 42 -12.30 4.82 15.04
C VAL A 42 -12.24 3.34 14.70
N PHE A 43 -11.52 2.96 13.65
CA PHE A 43 -11.39 1.55 13.26
C PHE A 43 -10.74 0.73 14.37
N THR A 44 -9.73 1.26 15.06
CA THR A 44 -9.08 0.57 16.19
C THR A 44 -10.04 0.34 17.36
N VAL A 45 -10.82 1.35 17.74
CA VAL A 45 -11.81 1.25 18.82
C VAL A 45 -12.92 0.24 18.45
N VAL A 46 -13.44 0.31 17.23
CA VAL A 46 -14.47 -0.63 16.74
C VAL A 46 -13.91 -2.06 16.72
N ALA A 47 -12.72 -2.26 16.16
CA ALA A 47 -12.05 -3.56 16.13
C ALA A 47 -11.83 -4.11 17.55
N LYS A 48 -11.39 -3.27 18.50
CA LYS A 48 -11.22 -3.66 19.91
C LYS A 48 -12.54 -4.08 20.56
N ARG A 49 -13.65 -3.37 20.26
CA ARG A 49 -14.99 -3.70 20.78
C ARG A 49 -15.56 -4.99 20.18
N LEU A 50 -15.13 -5.37 18.99
CA LEU A 50 -15.55 -6.61 18.31
C LEU A 50 -14.65 -7.80 18.63
N ARG A 51 -13.42 -7.57 19.10
CA ARG A 51 -12.43 -8.62 19.33
C ARG A 51 -12.98 -9.77 20.18
N GLY A 52 -12.83 -10.99 19.67
CA GLY A 52 -13.26 -12.22 20.37
C GLY A 52 -14.77 -12.47 20.34
N LYS A 53 -15.57 -11.58 19.75
CA LYS A 53 -17.01 -11.79 19.59
C LYS A 53 -17.29 -12.57 18.29
N PRO A 54 -18.38 -13.37 18.23
CA PRO A 54 -18.77 -14.07 17.00
C PRO A 54 -18.92 -13.16 15.77
N LYS A 55 -19.33 -11.91 16.00
CA LYS A 55 -19.52 -10.90 14.93
C LYS A 55 -18.22 -10.33 14.36
N GLU A 56 -17.05 -10.58 14.96
CA GLU A 56 -15.77 -10.03 14.48
C GLU A 56 -15.49 -10.43 13.03
N ALA A 57 -15.63 -11.73 12.72
CA ALA A 57 -15.38 -12.26 11.38
C ALA A 57 -16.39 -11.70 10.35
N TYR A 58 -17.66 -11.57 10.74
CA TYR A 58 -18.70 -11.01 9.90
C TYR A 58 -18.39 -9.55 9.51
N TYR A 59 -18.13 -8.68 10.49
CA TYR A 59 -17.84 -7.27 10.19
C TYR A 59 -16.52 -7.09 9.45
N ARG A 60 -15.50 -7.90 9.76
CA ARG A 60 -14.25 -7.93 9.00
C ARG A 60 -14.51 -8.27 7.53
N ALA A 61 -15.28 -9.32 7.26
CA ALA A 61 -15.60 -9.73 5.90
C ALA A 61 -16.50 -8.71 5.18
N MET A 62 -17.45 -8.09 5.87
CA MET A 62 -18.28 -7.01 5.34
C MET A 62 -17.42 -5.83 4.85
N VAL A 63 -16.45 -5.37 5.66
CA VAL A 63 -15.50 -4.33 5.26
C VAL A 63 -14.68 -4.80 4.05
N GLY A 64 -14.22 -6.04 4.06
CA GLY A 64 -13.49 -6.63 2.94
C GLY A 64 -14.28 -6.63 1.63
N TRP A 65 -15.58 -6.97 1.65
CA TRP A 65 -16.44 -6.91 0.47
C TRP A 65 -16.68 -5.49 -0.01
N VAL A 66 -16.91 -4.54 0.90
CA VAL A 66 -17.03 -3.12 0.53
C VAL A 66 -15.77 -2.63 -0.18
N LEU A 67 -14.58 -2.97 0.34
CA LEU A 67 -13.31 -2.61 -0.28
C LEU A 67 -13.08 -3.32 -1.62
N LEU A 68 -13.48 -4.59 -1.74
CA LEU A 68 -13.36 -5.31 -3.00
C LEU A 68 -14.23 -4.65 -4.08
N ILE A 69 -15.50 -4.41 -3.78
CA ILE A 69 -16.45 -3.82 -4.74
C ILE A 69 -16.01 -2.42 -5.14
N THR A 70 -15.72 -1.55 -4.17
CA THR A 70 -15.30 -0.18 -4.45
C THR A 70 -13.94 -0.12 -5.14
N GLY A 71 -13.00 -0.98 -4.75
CA GLY A 71 -11.67 -1.10 -5.36
C GLY A 71 -11.74 -1.56 -6.82
N THR A 72 -12.51 -2.62 -7.08
CA THR A 72 -12.74 -3.12 -8.44
C THR A 72 -13.46 -2.09 -9.30
N ALA A 73 -14.49 -1.42 -8.76
CA ALA A 73 -15.17 -0.34 -9.48
C ALA A 73 -14.19 0.78 -9.86
N TRP A 74 -13.35 1.23 -8.94
CA TRP A 74 -12.33 2.23 -9.25
C TRP A 74 -11.32 1.75 -10.28
N THR A 75 -10.82 0.51 -10.19
CA THR A 75 -9.90 -0.05 -11.20
C THR A 75 -10.53 -0.09 -12.59
N ILE A 76 -11.81 -0.47 -12.71
CA ILE A 76 -12.51 -0.45 -14.00
C ILE A 76 -12.62 0.99 -14.53
N ILE A 77 -13.05 1.93 -13.67
CA ILE A 77 -13.23 3.33 -14.03
C ILE A 77 -11.90 3.97 -14.44
N SER A 78 -10.80 3.74 -13.71
CA SER A 78 -9.49 4.31 -14.00
C SER A 78 -8.85 3.79 -15.28
N LEU A 79 -9.39 2.69 -15.83
CA LEU A 79 -8.95 2.10 -17.10
C LEU A 79 -9.85 2.50 -18.28
N ASP A 80 -10.70 3.52 -18.13
CA ASP A 80 -11.47 4.09 -19.24
C ASP A 80 -10.51 4.48 -20.39
N PRO A 81 -10.65 3.89 -21.60
CA PRO A 81 -9.80 4.19 -22.74
C PRO A 81 -9.74 5.68 -23.10
N LYS A 82 -10.75 6.48 -22.74
CA LYS A 82 -10.78 7.92 -23.01
C LYS A 82 -9.78 8.72 -22.18
N GLN A 83 -9.34 8.18 -21.05
CA GLN A 83 -8.49 8.87 -20.08
C GLN A 83 -7.25 8.05 -19.68
N PHE A 84 -7.12 6.86 -20.29
CA PHE A 84 -6.05 5.95 -20.02
C PHE A 84 -4.71 6.50 -20.50
N ASP A 85 -3.82 6.75 -19.54
CA ASP A 85 -2.39 6.92 -19.79
C ASP A 85 -1.67 5.68 -19.27
N VAL A 86 -1.08 4.88 -20.17
CA VAL A 86 -0.33 3.66 -19.84
C VAL A 86 0.81 3.90 -18.84
N ARG A 87 1.24 5.15 -18.68
CA ARG A 87 2.31 5.55 -17.79
C ARG A 87 1.85 5.87 -16.37
N GLU A 88 0.56 6.15 -16.19
CA GLU A 88 -0.03 6.63 -14.91
C GLU A 88 -1.23 5.79 -14.44
N SER A 89 -1.86 5.01 -15.32
CA SER A 89 -3.18 4.38 -15.10
C SER A 89 -3.14 2.88 -14.78
N LEU A 90 -2.01 2.19 -15.01
CA LEU A 90 -1.90 0.78 -14.67
C LEU A 90 -1.91 0.62 -13.14
N PRO A 91 -2.59 -0.42 -12.59
CA PRO A 91 -2.73 -0.62 -11.15
C PRO A 91 -1.47 -1.25 -10.53
N LEU A 92 -0.34 -0.56 -10.66
CA LEU A 92 0.98 -1.06 -10.28
C LEU A 92 1.61 -0.28 -9.13
N HIS A 93 1.05 0.87 -8.74
CA HIS A 93 1.47 1.45 -7.46
C HIS A 93 1.11 0.48 -6.33
N LEU A 94 1.92 0.49 -5.28
CA LEU A 94 1.79 -0.46 -4.18
C LEU A 94 0.39 -0.44 -3.54
N CYS A 95 -0.22 0.73 -3.41
CA CYS A 95 -1.60 0.87 -2.93
C CYS A 95 -2.63 0.22 -3.88
N ASP A 96 -2.44 0.27 -5.20
CA ASP A 96 -3.33 -0.39 -6.16
C ASP A 96 -3.30 -1.91 -5.99
N VAL A 97 -2.11 -2.47 -5.75
CA VAL A 97 -1.92 -3.91 -5.49
C VAL A 97 -2.40 -4.30 -4.08
N LEU A 98 -2.21 -3.42 -3.09
CA LEU A 98 -2.65 -3.64 -1.72
C LEU A 98 -4.17 -3.73 -1.59
N ARG A 99 -4.94 -2.95 -2.35
CA ARG A 99 -6.41 -2.92 -2.27
C ARG A 99 -7.06 -4.32 -2.36
N PRO A 100 -6.85 -5.12 -3.43
CA PRO A 100 -7.42 -6.45 -3.51
C PRO A 100 -6.84 -7.41 -2.46
N ILE A 101 -5.55 -7.28 -2.11
CA ILE A 101 -4.91 -8.11 -1.09
C ILE A 101 -5.57 -7.89 0.28
N LEU A 102 -5.73 -6.64 0.69
CA LEU A 102 -6.38 -6.28 1.94
C LEU A 102 -7.83 -6.77 1.95
N ALA A 103 -8.58 -6.54 0.87
CA ALA A 103 -9.95 -7.01 0.74
C ALA A 103 -10.06 -8.54 0.90
N VAL A 104 -9.25 -9.31 0.17
CA VAL A 104 -9.20 -10.78 0.26
C VAL A 104 -8.80 -11.24 1.66
N GLY A 105 -7.80 -10.61 2.28
CA GLY A 105 -7.39 -10.92 3.65
C GLY A 105 -8.52 -10.71 4.67
N LEU A 106 -9.29 -9.63 4.53
CA LEU A 106 -10.42 -9.33 5.40
C LEU A 106 -11.58 -10.32 5.23
N ILE A 107 -11.91 -10.66 3.98
CA ILE A 107 -12.99 -11.60 3.64
C ILE A 107 -12.64 -13.00 4.16
N THR A 108 -11.45 -13.49 3.82
CA THR A 108 -11.08 -14.90 4.01
C THR A 108 -10.38 -15.18 5.33
N GLY A 109 -9.81 -14.16 5.99
CA GLY A 109 -8.90 -14.36 7.10
C GLY A 109 -7.53 -14.92 6.71
N ASN A 110 -7.18 -14.90 5.41
CA ASN A 110 -5.93 -15.45 4.91
C ASN A 110 -4.71 -14.79 5.58
N GLU A 111 -3.91 -15.58 6.28
CA GLU A 111 -2.79 -15.09 7.07
C GLU A 111 -1.72 -14.36 6.23
N SER A 112 -1.52 -14.75 4.97
CA SER A 112 -0.54 -14.12 4.08
C SER A 112 -1.00 -12.73 3.66
N ALA A 113 -2.25 -12.59 3.22
CA ALA A 113 -2.81 -11.31 2.82
C ALA A 113 -2.91 -10.32 3.99
N LEU A 114 -3.33 -10.79 5.17
CA LEU A 114 -3.39 -9.96 6.38
C LEU A 114 -2.00 -9.56 6.87
N SER A 115 -1.02 -10.48 6.83
CA SER A 115 0.37 -10.19 7.21
C SER A 115 1.00 -9.18 6.25
N LEU A 116 0.84 -9.36 4.94
CA LEU A 116 1.35 -8.40 3.95
C LEU A 116 0.73 -7.02 4.11
N SER A 117 -0.58 -6.95 4.39
CA SER A 117 -1.29 -5.69 4.63
C SER A 117 -0.73 -4.90 5.82
N TYR A 118 -0.21 -5.57 6.84
CA TYR A 118 0.48 -4.91 7.95
C TYR A 118 1.72 -4.17 7.46
N TYR A 119 2.61 -4.86 6.74
CA TYR A 119 3.89 -4.30 6.30
C TYR A 119 3.71 -3.18 5.28
N TRP A 120 2.87 -3.41 4.27
CA TRP A 120 2.58 -2.42 3.23
C TRP A 120 1.75 -1.25 3.75
N GLY A 121 0.73 -1.52 4.56
CA GLY A 121 -0.19 -0.49 5.05
C GLY A 121 0.35 0.37 6.20
N VAL A 122 1.14 -0.19 7.12
CA VAL A 122 1.59 0.54 8.31
C VAL A 122 2.88 1.33 8.07
N LEU A 123 3.78 0.89 7.19
CA LEU A 123 5.05 1.57 6.93
C LEU A 123 5.11 2.27 5.57
N LEU A 124 4.74 1.59 4.48
CA LEU A 124 4.93 2.13 3.13
C LEU A 124 3.82 3.12 2.74
N ASN A 125 2.57 2.77 3.01
CA ASN A 125 1.41 3.59 2.67
C ASN A 125 1.39 5.00 3.31
N PRO A 126 1.86 5.23 4.56
CA PRO A 126 1.97 6.58 5.13
C PRO A 126 2.74 7.59 4.28
N GLN A 127 3.75 7.17 3.48
CA GLN A 127 4.49 8.09 2.61
C GLN A 127 3.56 8.75 1.58
N ALA A 128 2.61 7.99 1.02
CA ALA A 128 1.62 8.51 0.09
C ALA A 128 0.55 9.38 0.76
N ILE A 129 0.42 9.34 2.09
CA ILE A 129 -0.48 10.21 2.85
C ILE A 129 0.23 11.49 3.28
N ILE A 130 1.48 11.40 3.75
CA ILE A 130 2.24 12.55 4.28
C ILE A 130 2.82 13.40 3.15
N THR A 131 3.30 12.76 2.08
CA THR A 131 3.90 13.40 0.91
C THR A 131 3.19 12.92 -0.35
N PRO A 132 1.90 13.27 -0.53
CA PRO A 132 1.10 12.75 -1.63
C PRO A 132 1.60 13.25 -2.99
N ASP A 133 1.56 12.36 -3.97
CA ASP A 133 1.82 12.66 -5.38
C ASP A 133 0.56 12.37 -6.22
N VAL A 134 -0.55 13.05 -5.90
CA VAL A 134 -1.82 12.85 -6.61
C VAL A 134 -1.75 13.55 -7.97
N ILE A 135 -1.57 12.76 -9.01
CA ILE A 135 -1.59 13.20 -10.41
C ILE A 135 -3.02 13.24 -10.93
N TYR A 136 -3.42 14.37 -11.51
CA TYR A 136 -4.72 14.54 -12.17
C TYR A 136 -4.67 14.19 -13.66
N TYR A 137 -4.38 12.93 -13.96
CA TYR A 137 -4.53 12.37 -15.32
C TYR A 137 -5.98 11.96 -15.64
N PHE A 138 -6.80 11.77 -14.61
CA PHE A 138 -8.17 11.33 -14.69
C PHE A 138 -9.12 12.49 -14.35
N GLU A 139 -10.13 12.72 -15.20
CA GLU A 139 -11.19 13.71 -14.97
C GLU A 139 -12.54 13.00 -14.69
N PRO A 140 -13.36 13.48 -13.74
CA PRO A 140 -13.17 14.73 -13.01
C PRO A 140 -12.18 14.62 -11.84
N ARG A 141 -11.33 15.63 -11.65
CA ARG A 141 -10.25 15.64 -10.62
C ARG A 141 -10.70 15.26 -9.22
N TRP A 142 -11.91 15.68 -8.83
CA TRP A 142 -12.44 15.42 -7.50
C TRP A 142 -12.68 13.93 -7.24
N VAL A 143 -13.05 13.14 -8.26
CA VAL A 143 -13.19 11.68 -8.13
C VAL A 143 -11.83 11.03 -7.92
N ARG A 144 -10.82 11.44 -8.68
CA ARG A 144 -9.44 10.96 -8.52
C ARG A 144 -8.89 11.28 -7.13
N ASN A 145 -9.13 12.50 -6.66
CA ASN A 145 -8.72 12.91 -5.32
C ASN A 145 -9.45 12.11 -4.22
N LEU A 146 -10.77 11.97 -4.33
CA LEU A 146 -11.59 11.24 -3.34
C LEU A 146 -11.16 9.78 -3.25
N THR A 147 -10.98 9.11 -4.38
CA THR A 147 -10.59 7.69 -4.43
C THR A 147 -9.18 7.48 -3.94
N TYR A 148 -8.24 8.38 -4.28
CA TYR A 148 -6.89 8.37 -3.71
C TYR A 148 -6.95 8.41 -2.18
N TRP A 149 -7.61 9.41 -1.60
CA TRP A 149 -7.66 9.56 -0.14
C TRP A 149 -8.40 8.42 0.54
N PHE A 150 -9.55 8.01 0.01
CA PHE A 150 -10.32 6.89 0.56
C PHE A 150 -9.46 5.64 0.68
N PHE A 151 -8.81 5.20 -0.41
CA PHE A 151 -8.05 3.96 -0.40
C PHE A 151 -6.77 4.05 0.44
N HIS A 152 -6.07 5.18 0.44
CA HIS A 152 -4.87 5.32 1.29
C HIS A 152 -5.23 5.38 2.78
N ILE A 153 -6.33 6.07 3.15
CA ILE A 153 -6.79 6.13 4.55
C ILE A 153 -7.16 4.72 5.04
N VAL A 154 -7.96 3.95 4.31
CA VAL A 154 -8.36 2.60 4.75
C VAL A 154 -7.18 1.61 4.70
N ALA A 155 -6.25 1.77 3.75
CA ALA A 155 -5.03 0.97 3.67
C ALA A 155 -4.07 1.21 4.86
N LEU A 156 -4.18 2.34 5.56
CA LEU A 156 -3.50 2.57 6.84
C LEU A 156 -4.35 2.15 8.04
N ALA A 157 -5.58 2.65 8.11
CA ALA A 157 -6.45 2.51 9.28
C ALA A 157 -6.80 1.05 9.59
N ILE A 158 -7.01 0.22 8.57
CA ILE A 158 -7.41 -1.17 8.78
C ILE A 158 -6.25 -2.02 9.30
N PRO A 159 -5.04 -2.03 8.72
CA PRO A 159 -3.91 -2.75 9.31
C PRO A 159 -3.55 -2.30 10.73
N VAL A 160 -3.66 -0.99 11.01
CA VAL A 160 -3.54 -0.44 12.36
C VAL A 160 -4.61 -1.03 13.28
N ALA A 161 -5.87 -1.06 12.85
CA ALA A 161 -6.98 -1.60 13.64
C ALA A 161 -6.94 -3.12 13.82
N LEU A 162 -6.46 -3.87 12.81
CA LEU A 162 -6.21 -5.31 12.93
C LEU A 162 -5.14 -5.56 14.00
N THR A 163 -4.08 -4.76 13.99
CA THR A 163 -2.99 -4.89 14.95
C THR A 163 -3.46 -4.46 16.34
N PHE A 164 -3.76 -3.19 16.55
CA PHE A 164 -3.99 -2.64 17.88
C PHE A 164 -5.41 -2.88 18.42
N GLY A 165 -6.39 -3.11 17.55
CA GLY A 165 -7.77 -3.41 17.93
C GLY A 165 -8.03 -4.92 18.02
N SER A 166 -7.97 -5.61 16.87
CA SER A 166 -8.30 -7.04 16.74
C SER A 166 -7.22 -7.97 17.29
N GLY A 167 -6.04 -7.45 17.60
CA GLY A 167 -4.98 -8.19 18.27
C GLY A 167 -4.14 -9.08 17.36
N TYR A 168 -4.12 -8.81 16.04
CA TYR A 168 -3.17 -9.46 15.12
C TYR A 168 -1.74 -8.96 15.38
N ARG A 169 -0.76 -9.83 15.19
CA ARG A 169 0.64 -9.61 15.54
C ARG A 169 1.53 -10.13 14.41
N PRO A 170 2.41 -9.29 13.83
CA PRO A 170 3.36 -9.75 12.82
C PRO A 170 4.33 -10.78 13.41
N THR A 171 4.96 -11.56 12.54
CA THR A 171 5.95 -12.57 12.91
C THR A 171 7.17 -12.44 12.02
N TRP A 172 8.29 -13.07 12.39
CA TRP A 172 9.45 -13.15 11.49
C TRP A 172 9.15 -13.92 10.19
N GLY A 173 8.18 -14.85 10.21
CA GLY A 173 7.70 -15.52 9.00
C GLY A 173 6.99 -14.54 8.06
N GLY A 174 6.08 -13.73 8.61
CA GLY A 174 5.38 -12.66 7.90
C GLY A 174 6.35 -11.62 7.32
N TYR A 175 7.34 -11.20 8.11
CA TYR A 175 8.41 -10.30 7.68
C TYR A 175 9.13 -10.81 6.43
N ARG A 176 9.64 -12.05 6.47
CA ARG A 176 10.36 -12.65 5.33
C ARG A 176 9.46 -12.79 4.11
N GLN A 177 8.19 -13.15 4.31
CA GLN A 177 7.22 -13.18 3.22
C GLN A 177 7.01 -11.79 2.61
N ALA A 178 6.84 -10.75 3.42
CA ALA A 178 6.64 -9.39 2.93
C ALA A 178 7.85 -8.90 2.14
N VAL A 179 9.08 -9.17 2.61
CA VAL A 179 10.31 -8.90 1.86
C VAL A 179 10.26 -9.59 0.49
N GLY A 180 10.02 -10.91 0.46
CA GLY A 180 9.99 -11.67 -0.79
C GLY A 180 8.92 -11.19 -1.78
N ILE A 181 7.68 -10.97 -1.32
CA ILE A 181 6.59 -10.48 -2.18
C ILE A 181 6.89 -9.06 -2.69
N THR A 182 7.46 -8.20 -1.86
CA THR A 182 7.82 -6.83 -2.25
C THR A 182 8.93 -6.82 -3.30
N SER A 183 9.94 -7.69 -3.16
CA SER A 183 10.98 -7.84 -4.19
C SER A 183 10.41 -8.32 -5.53
N ILE A 184 9.44 -9.26 -5.51
CA ILE A 184 8.74 -9.70 -6.72
C ILE A 184 7.94 -8.55 -7.33
N TRP A 185 7.16 -7.82 -6.53
CA TRP A 185 6.41 -6.65 -6.98
C TRP A 185 7.34 -5.60 -7.60
N MET A 186 8.48 -5.28 -6.96
CA MET A 186 9.47 -4.34 -7.50
C MET A 186 9.99 -4.80 -8.86
N ALA A 187 10.41 -6.07 -8.98
CA ALA A 187 10.94 -6.61 -10.23
C ALA A 187 9.92 -6.54 -11.38
N VAL A 188 8.67 -6.94 -11.11
CA VAL A 188 7.58 -6.85 -12.09
C VAL A 188 7.30 -5.40 -12.45
N THR A 189 7.22 -4.51 -11.47
CA THR A 189 6.89 -3.10 -11.67
C THR A 189 7.97 -2.36 -12.45
N MET A 190 9.26 -2.59 -12.14
CA MET A 190 10.38 -2.03 -12.91
C MET A 190 10.39 -2.55 -14.35
N TRP A 191 10.06 -3.83 -14.56
CA TRP A 191 9.93 -4.39 -15.90
C TRP A 191 8.82 -3.70 -16.69
N VAL A 192 7.64 -3.48 -16.08
CA VAL A 192 6.55 -2.75 -16.73
C VAL A 192 6.95 -1.29 -16.99
N ASN A 193 7.52 -0.59 -16.01
CA ASN A 193 7.98 0.79 -16.17
C ASN A 193 8.93 0.94 -17.36
N LYS A 194 9.85 -0.02 -17.56
CA LYS A 194 10.76 -0.04 -18.72
C LYS A 194 10.01 -0.20 -20.05
N LYS A 195 8.87 -0.90 -20.08
CA LYS A 195 8.08 -1.12 -21.28
C LYS A 195 7.13 0.03 -21.59
N THR A 196 6.59 0.68 -20.57
CA THR A 196 5.54 1.68 -20.69
C THR A 196 6.04 3.11 -20.56
N ASP A 197 7.32 3.32 -20.23
CA ASP A 197 7.85 4.64 -19.90
C ASP A 197 7.13 5.28 -18.69
N GLY A 198 6.66 4.43 -17.78
CA GLY A 198 5.99 4.80 -16.53
C GLY A 198 6.94 4.86 -15.33
N ASN A 199 6.42 5.28 -14.19
CA ASN A 199 7.14 5.34 -12.91
C ASN A 199 6.29 4.83 -11.74
N TYR A 200 5.66 3.68 -11.94
CA TYR A 200 4.89 3.01 -10.89
C TYR A 200 5.80 2.65 -9.72
N GLY A 201 5.30 2.92 -8.51
CA GLY A 201 6.07 2.74 -7.28
C GLY A 201 7.27 3.68 -7.10
N PHE A 202 7.45 4.68 -7.98
CA PHE A 202 8.59 5.60 -7.97
C PHE A 202 9.96 4.88 -8.06
N LEU A 203 10.00 3.75 -8.78
CA LEU A 203 11.18 2.89 -8.86
C LEU A 203 12.23 3.35 -9.89
N ASN A 204 11.87 4.28 -10.79
CA ASN A 204 12.74 4.74 -11.87
C ASN A 204 13.21 6.19 -11.69
N HIS A 205 12.45 7.01 -10.97
CA HIS A 205 12.87 8.32 -10.46
C HIS A 205 11.96 8.75 -9.29
N ALA A 206 12.38 9.76 -8.53
CA ALA A 206 11.56 10.36 -7.46
C ALA A 206 10.24 10.95 -8.00
N PRO A 207 9.18 11.06 -7.16
CA PRO A 207 7.91 11.69 -7.52
C PRO A 207 8.09 13.15 -7.96
N GLY A 208 7.05 13.72 -8.59
CA GLY A 208 7.07 15.13 -8.98
C GLY A 208 6.82 16.09 -7.82
N SER A 209 6.11 15.64 -6.79
CA SER A 209 5.93 16.38 -5.55
C SER A 209 7.06 16.08 -4.55
N PRO A 210 7.36 17.01 -3.62
CA PRO A 210 8.35 16.79 -2.57
C PRO A 210 8.07 15.51 -1.77
N SER A 211 9.10 14.73 -1.48
CA SER A 211 9.00 13.45 -0.78
C SER A 211 10.27 13.11 0.02
N ILE A 212 10.18 12.08 0.87
CA ILE A 212 11.37 11.59 1.58
C ILE A 212 12.45 11.06 0.62
N ILE A 213 12.06 10.63 -0.59
CA ILE A 213 12.96 10.08 -1.60
C ILE A 213 14.00 11.12 -2.04
N ASP A 214 13.64 12.41 -2.02
CA ASP A 214 14.52 13.51 -2.41
C ASP A 214 15.76 13.63 -1.51
N ILE A 215 15.73 13.02 -0.32
CA ILE A 215 16.82 13.03 0.67
C ILE A 215 17.79 11.86 0.45
N PHE A 216 17.36 10.81 -0.24
CA PHE A 216 18.12 9.56 -0.41
C PHE A 216 19.11 9.57 -1.59
N GLY A 217 19.23 10.70 -2.30
CA GLY A 217 20.18 10.88 -3.40
C GLY A 217 19.66 10.39 -4.76
N PRO A 218 20.51 10.40 -5.81
CA PRO A 218 20.07 10.10 -7.17
C PRO A 218 19.75 8.63 -7.38
N TRP A 219 18.94 8.32 -8.40
CA TRP A 219 18.76 6.95 -8.87
C TRP A 219 20.10 6.36 -9.35
N PRO A 220 20.44 5.08 -9.05
CA PRO A 220 19.65 4.08 -8.32
C PRO A 220 19.95 4.03 -6.81
N ILE A 221 20.71 4.98 -6.26
CA ILE A 221 21.15 4.98 -4.85
C ILE A 221 19.95 5.02 -3.90
N TYR A 222 18.95 5.85 -4.16
CA TYR A 222 17.78 5.92 -3.28
C TYR A 222 17.02 4.59 -3.23
N ILE A 223 16.96 3.81 -4.32
CA ILE A 223 16.31 2.50 -4.33
C ILE A 223 16.99 1.55 -3.35
N ILE A 224 18.32 1.56 -3.31
CA ILE A 224 19.10 0.73 -2.38
C ILE A 224 18.80 1.18 -0.94
N GLN A 225 18.77 2.50 -0.69
CA GLN A 225 18.47 3.06 0.62
C GLN A 225 17.04 2.75 1.07
N GLU A 226 16.06 2.84 0.17
CA GLU A 226 14.67 2.48 0.44
C GLU A 226 14.55 1.00 0.78
N VAL A 227 15.15 0.09 0.00
CA VAL A 227 15.10 -1.35 0.28
C VAL A 227 15.69 -1.66 1.66
N ILE A 228 16.85 -1.10 1.99
CA ILE A 228 17.51 -1.30 3.29
C ILE A 228 16.67 -0.68 4.41
N GLY A 229 16.23 0.57 4.25
CA GLY A 229 15.44 1.30 5.22
C GLY A 229 14.13 0.59 5.53
N VAL A 230 13.38 0.17 4.51
CA VAL A 230 12.14 -0.59 4.65
C VAL A 230 12.40 -1.93 5.34
N ALA A 231 13.43 -2.67 4.95
CA ALA A 231 13.76 -3.95 5.57
C ALA A 231 14.10 -3.81 7.07
N ILE A 232 14.86 -2.76 7.44
CA ILE A 232 15.20 -2.45 8.83
C ILE A 232 13.96 -2.00 9.61
N SER A 233 13.18 -1.07 9.06
CA SER A 233 11.97 -0.58 9.71
C SER A 233 10.93 -1.69 9.91
N TRP A 234 10.75 -2.59 8.94
CA TRP A 234 9.88 -3.76 9.11
C TRP A 234 10.40 -4.75 10.14
N ALA A 235 11.72 -4.94 10.24
CA ALA A 235 12.30 -5.74 11.30
C ALA A 235 12.02 -5.10 12.68
N GLY A 236 12.21 -3.79 12.80
CA GLY A 236 11.88 -3.01 14.01
C GLY A 236 10.40 -3.05 14.37
N LEU A 237 9.49 -2.99 13.39
CA LEU A 237 8.05 -3.16 13.61
C LEU A 237 7.68 -4.58 14.06
N THR A 238 8.42 -5.59 13.60
CA THR A 238 8.17 -7.01 13.93
C THR A 238 8.70 -7.38 15.30
N TRP A 239 9.89 -6.87 15.65
CA TRP A 239 10.66 -7.29 16.82
C TRP A 239 9.89 -7.28 18.14
N PRO A 240 9.17 -6.21 18.54
CA PRO A 240 8.45 -6.16 19.82
C PRO A 240 7.45 -7.31 20.00
N TRP A 241 6.86 -7.80 18.91
CA TRP A 241 5.82 -8.84 18.93
C TRP A 241 6.38 -10.25 19.00
N GLU A 242 7.65 -10.43 18.62
CA GLU A 242 8.33 -11.72 18.56
C GLU A 242 9.25 -11.99 19.77
N THR A 243 9.29 -11.07 20.74
CA THR A 243 9.87 -11.30 22.08
C THR A 243 9.03 -12.31 22.88
N GLU A 244 9.59 -12.97 23.90
CA GLU A 244 8.82 -13.87 24.78
C GLU A 244 7.55 -13.20 25.33
N ARG A 245 7.68 -11.94 25.76
CA ARG A 245 6.55 -11.12 26.24
C ARG A 245 5.54 -10.83 25.15
N GLY A 246 5.98 -10.43 23.96
CA GLY A 246 5.12 -10.15 22.80
C GLY A 246 4.37 -11.39 22.32
N ARG A 247 4.99 -12.56 22.50
CA ARG A 247 4.44 -13.85 22.11
C ARG A 247 3.42 -14.42 23.10
N LYS A 248 3.46 -14.01 24.37
CA LYS A 248 2.59 -14.51 25.43
C LYS A 248 1.11 -14.20 25.14
N GLY A 249 0.23 -15.18 25.33
CA GLY A 249 -1.22 -15.01 25.15
C GLY A 249 -1.67 -14.85 23.69
N THR A 250 -0.83 -15.23 22.72
CA THR A 250 -1.18 -15.24 21.29
C THR A 250 -1.08 -16.65 20.71
N THR A 251 -1.89 -16.93 19.69
CA THR A 251 -1.86 -18.17 18.91
C THR A 251 -1.54 -17.88 17.45
N LEU A 252 -1.01 -18.85 16.71
CA LEU A 252 -0.81 -18.73 15.27
C LEU A 252 -2.19 -18.67 14.57
N VAL A 253 -2.30 -17.80 13.56
CA VAL A 253 -3.53 -17.65 12.78
C VAL A 253 -3.69 -18.77 11.76
N GLY A 254 -2.58 -19.24 11.17
CA GLY A 254 -2.58 -20.30 10.18
C GLY A 254 -1.29 -21.13 10.19
N PRO A 255 -1.23 -22.17 9.35
CA PRO A 255 -0.16 -23.17 9.38
C PRO A 255 1.19 -22.64 8.90
N ARG A 256 1.22 -21.53 8.14
CA ARG A 256 2.49 -20.92 7.67
C ARG A 256 3.14 -20.06 8.76
N GLY A 257 2.44 -19.83 9.88
CA GLY A 257 2.97 -19.07 11.01
C GLY A 257 3.32 -17.62 10.66
N LEU A 258 2.58 -17.00 9.73
CA LEU A 258 2.89 -15.67 9.21
C LEU A 258 2.32 -14.55 10.08
N LEU A 259 1.34 -14.88 10.91
CA LEU A 259 0.63 -13.94 11.76
C LEU A 259 0.18 -14.66 13.04
N ARG A 260 0.18 -13.94 14.16
CA ARG A 260 -0.39 -14.40 15.42
C ARG A 260 -1.58 -13.53 15.80
N LYS A 261 -2.45 -14.04 16.66
CA LYS A 261 -3.60 -13.31 17.20
C LYS A 261 -3.69 -13.50 18.71
N LEU A 262 -4.01 -12.43 19.44
CA LEU A 262 -4.32 -12.49 20.87
C LEU A 262 -5.51 -13.43 21.13
N ILE A 263 -5.39 -14.26 22.16
CA ILE A 263 -6.41 -15.25 22.55
C ILE A 263 -7.52 -14.58 23.39
N ARG A 264 -7.23 -13.47 24.09
CA ARG A 264 -8.17 -12.61 24.84
C ARG A 264 -7.68 -11.15 24.83
#